data_AF-X0TH34-F1
#
_entry.id   AF-X0TH34-F1
#
_cell.length_a   1.000
_cell.length_b   1.000
_cell.length_c   1.000
_cell.angle_alpha   90.00
_cell.angle_beta   90.00
_cell.angle_gamma   90.00
#
_symmetry.space_group_name_H-M   'P 1'
#
loop_
_entity.id
_entity.type
_entity.pdbx_description
1 polymer ?
#
loop_
_entity_poly.entity_id
_entity_poly.type
_entity_poly.pdbx_seq_one_letter_code
_entity_poly.pdbx_strand_id
1 'polypeptide(L)'
;CELELDDGNGVELAERLRMLSARPIILLADDPTTEDTLAAMRLGVRDLLIKPFPVTDLLDAAERALRSQEVRQAHTAKYHRMRKLLRRVLRERRELNQRVELVCRDLVGAQRRLMHRVFDSQETRPTG
;
A
#
# COMPACT_ATOMS: atom_id res chain seq x y z
N CYS A 1 7.42 -18.05 -20.57
CA CYS A 1 8.24 -17.18 -21.45
C CYS A 1 9.51 -17.94 -21.77
N GLU A 2 10.00 -17.90 -22.99
CA GLU A 2 11.28 -18.55 -23.31
C GLU A 2 12.43 -17.60 -22.99
N LEU A 3 13.56 -18.16 -22.57
CA LEU A 3 14.78 -17.41 -22.26
C LEU A 3 15.49 -16.95 -23.53
N GLU A 4 15.54 -17.80 -24.54
CA GLU A 4 16.01 -17.47 -25.88
C GLU A 4 14.79 -17.23 -26.78
N LEU A 5 14.74 -16.09 -27.47
CA LEU A 5 13.71 -15.75 -28.45
C LEU A 5 14.39 -15.31 -29.75
N ASP A 6 13.80 -15.64 -30.90
CA ASP A 6 14.33 -15.31 -32.23
C ASP A 6 14.51 -13.78 -32.45
N ASP A 7 13.78 -12.97 -31.69
CA ASP A 7 13.71 -11.51 -31.77
C ASP A 7 14.25 -10.78 -30.51
N GLY A 8 14.83 -11.48 -29.53
CA GLY A 8 15.47 -10.85 -28.36
C GLY A 8 15.76 -11.77 -27.17
N ASN A 9 16.20 -11.19 -26.04
CA ASN A 9 16.46 -11.93 -24.81
C ASN A 9 15.18 -12.03 -23.95
N GLY A 10 14.76 -13.24 -23.59
CA GLY A 10 13.60 -13.52 -22.74
C GLY A 10 13.64 -12.85 -21.36
N VAL A 11 14.85 -12.52 -20.89
CA VAL A 11 15.12 -11.71 -19.70
C VAL A 11 14.54 -10.29 -19.85
N GLU A 12 14.77 -9.62 -20.99
CA GLU A 12 14.24 -8.28 -21.25
C GLU A 12 12.71 -8.29 -21.40
N LEU A 13 12.18 -9.33 -22.06
CA LEU A 13 10.73 -9.52 -22.16
C LEU A 13 10.11 -9.68 -20.77
N ALA A 14 10.73 -10.47 -19.89
CA ALA A 14 10.27 -10.65 -18.52
C ALA A 14 10.28 -9.33 -17.74
N GLU A 15 11.31 -8.50 -17.90
CA GLU A 15 11.38 -7.17 -17.30
C GLU A 15 10.22 -6.27 -17.76
N ARG A 16 9.97 -6.20 -19.07
CA ARG A 16 8.86 -5.42 -19.63
C ARG A 16 7.50 -5.93 -19.14
N LEU A 17 7.29 -7.25 -19.09
CA LEU A 17 6.04 -7.85 -18.63
C LEU A 17 5.77 -7.58 -17.14
N ARG A 18 6.81 -7.49 -16.30
CA ARG A 18 6.65 -7.12 -14.88
C ARG A 18 6.23 -5.67 -14.69
N MET A 19 6.63 -4.75 -15.57
CA MET A 19 6.16 -3.36 -15.52
C MET A 19 4.67 -3.26 -15.87
N LEU A 20 4.17 -4.13 -16.75
CA LEU A 20 2.78 -4.13 -17.20
C LEU A 20 1.84 -4.92 -16.29
N SER A 21 2.34 -5.95 -15.60
CA SER A 21 1.51 -6.80 -14.76
C SER A 21 2.27 -7.40 -13.58
N ALA A 22 1.57 -7.56 -12.44
CA ALA A 22 2.07 -8.26 -11.26
C ALA A 22 1.88 -9.79 -11.34
N ARG A 23 1.77 -10.36 -12.55
CA ARG A 23 1.63 -11.80 -12.73
C ARG A 23 2.99 -12.49 -12.57
N PRO A 24 3.04 -13.70 -11.97
CA PRO A 24 4.27 -14.45 -11.88
C PRO A 24 4.69 -14.89 -13.29
N ILE A 25 5.99 -14.83 -13.55
CA ILE A 25 6.60 -15.26 -14.81
C ILE A 25 7.40 -16.52 -14.52
N ILE A 26 7.25 -17.53 -15.37
CA ILE A 26 8.10 -18.74 -15.38
C ILE A 26 8.85 -18.70 -16.72
N LEU A 27 10.17 -18.84 -16.65
CA LEU A 27 11.02 -18.93 -17.82
C LEU A 27 11.26 -20.39 -18.21
N LEU A 28 11.37 -20.64 -19.51
CA LEU A 28 11.72 -21.93 -20.10
C LEU A 28 13.02 -21.73 -20.88
N ALA A 29 14.00 -22.60 -20.71
CA ALA A 29 15.31 -22.49 -21.37
C ALA A 29 15.79 -23.86 -21.85
N ASP A 30 16.60 -23.90 -22.91
CA ASP A 30 17.19 -25.15 -23.42
C ASP A 30 18.52 -25.47 -22.73
N ASP A 31 19.46 -24.52 -22.66
CA ASP A 31 20.74 -24.68 -21.96
C ASP A 31 21.18 -23.36 -21.29
N PRO A 32 20.52 -22.94 -20.19
CA PRO A 32 20.82 -21.66 -19.56
C PRO A 32 22.18 -21.71 -18.87
N THR A 33 22.99 -20.67 -19.05
CA THR A 33 24.20 -20.53 -18.23
C THR A 33 23.84 -20.21 -16.78
N THR A 34 24.81 -20.40 -15.88
CA THR A 34 24.69 -19.96 -14.49
C THR A 34 24.40 -18.46 -14.39
N GLU A 35 25.00 -17.65 -15.26
CA GLU A 35 24.77 -16.20 -15.30
C GLU A 35 23.35 -15.87 -15.73
N ASP A 36 22.81 -16.56 -16.74
CA ASP A 36 21.43 -16.37 -17.19
C ASP A 36 20.43 -16.73 -16.11
N THR A 37 20.67 -17.84 -15.41
CA THR A 37 19.84 -18.28 -14.29
C THR A 37 19.85 -17.24 -13.17
N LEU A 38 21.02 -16.69 -12.84
CA LEU A 38 21.14 -15.62 -11.84
C LEU A 38 20.44 -14.34 -12.28
N ALA A 39 20.57 -13.95 -13.55
CA ALA A 39 19.91 -12.78 -14.11
C ALA A 39 18.38 -12.91 -14.05
N ALA A 40 17.84 -14.06 -14.48
CA ALA A 40 16.42 -14.39 -14.39
C ALA A 40 15.88 -14.30 -12.95
N MET A 41 16.61 -14.87 -11.98
CA MET A 41 16.20 -14.83 -10.57
C MET A 41 16.26 -13.42 -9.99
N ARG A 42 17.29 -12.63 -10.34
CA ARG A 42 17.40 -11.20 -9.94
C ARG A 42 16.26 -10.36 -10.50
N LEU A 43 15.79 -10.67 -11.71
CA LEU A 43 14.59 -10.09 -12.28
C LEU A 43 13.30 -10.55 -11.62
N GLY A 44 13.35 -11.37 -10.56
CA GLY A 44 12.18 -11.79 -9.80
C GLY A 44 11.22 -12.67 -10.60
N VAL A 45 11.74 -13.36 -11.63
CA VAL A 45 11.07 -14.50 -12.24
C VAL A 45 10.78 -15.54 -11.15
N ARG A 46 9.64 -16.20 -11.24
CA ARG A 46 9.18 -17.12 -10.20
C ARG A 46 9.94 -18.43 -10.23
N ASP A 47 10.20 -18.93 -11.43
CA ASP A 47 10.90 -20.19 -11.68
C ASP A 47 11.53 -20.22 -13.09
N LEU A 48 12.52 -21.08 -13.28
CA LEU A 48 13.18 -21.35 -14.57
C LEU A 48 13.18 -22.87 -14.81
N LEU A 49 12.54 -23.32 -15.88
CA LEU A 49 12.49 -24.74 -16.27
C LEU A 49 13.41 -24.98 -17.45
N ILE A 50 14.25 -26.00 -17.33
CA ILE A 50 15.20 -26.42 -18.37
C ILE A 50 14.54 -27.51 -19.21
N LYS A 51 14.56 -27.35 -20.53
CA LYS A 51 13.99 -28.31 -21.48
C LYS A 51 14.95 -29.49 -21.71
N PRO A 52 14.43 -30.70 -21.97
CA PRO A 52 13.02 -31.06 -21.85
C PRO A 52 12.63 -31.25 -20.37
N PHE A 53 11.47 -30.72 -19.99
CA PHE A 53 10.88 -30.92 -18.66
C PHE A 53 9.56 -31.70 -18.79
N PRO A 54 9.21 -32.54 -17.80
CA PRO A 54 7.90 -33.17 -17.78
C PRO A 54 6.81 -32.14 -17.49
N VAL A 55 5.61 -32.36 -18.03
CA VAL A 55 4.46 -31.46 -17.85
C VAL A 55 4.11 -31.27 -16.37
N THR A 56 4.37 -32.27 -15.52
CA THR A 56 4.20 -32.20 -14.07
C THR A 56 4.99 -31.05 -13.45
N ASP A 57 6.23 -30.84 -13.88
CA ASP A 57 7.11 -29.80 -13.32
C ASP A 57 6.59 -28.40 -13.66
N LEU A 58 6.05 -28.24 -14.87
CA LEU A 58 5.40 -27.00 -15.28
C LEU A 58 4.13 -26.72 -14.47
N LEU A 59 3.31 -27.75 -14.23
CA LEU A 59 2.10 -27.62 -13.41
C LEU A 59 2.45 -27.26 -11.97
N ASP A 60 3.45 -27.92 -11.37
CA ASP A 60 3.90 -27.64 -10.01
C ASP A 60 4.50 -26.24 -9.88
N ALA A 61 5.29 -25.81 -10.86
CA ALA A 61 5.83 -24.45 -10.92
C ALA A 61 4.68 -23.42 -11.04
N ALA A 62 3.70 -23.66 -11.91
CA ALA A 62 2.54 -22.79 -12.07
C ALA A 62 1.68 -22.71 -10.81
N GLU A 63 1.44 -23.84 -10.13
CA GLU A 63 0.64 -23.87 -8.91
C GLU A 63 1.35 -23.13 -7.76
N ARG A 64 2.67 -23.33 -7.59
CA ARG A 64 3.49 -22.55 -6.66
C ARG A 64 3.46 -21.05 -7.00
N ALA A 65 3.53 -20.71 -8.28
CA ALA A 65 3.46 -19.34 -8.76
C ALA A 65 2.16 -18.64 -8.37
N LEU A 66 1.02 -19.27 -8.70
CA LEU A 66 -0.32 -18.75 -8.44
C LEU A 66 -0.61 -18.62 -6.93
N ARG A 67 -0.32 -19.66 -6.13
CA ARG A 67 -0.48 -19.58 -4.66
C ARG A 67 0.26 -18.39 -4.06
N SER A 68 1.49 -18.16 -4.51
CA SER A 68 2.29 -17.02 -4.03
C SER A 68 1.77 -15.65 -4.49
N GLN A 69 1.03 -15.62 -5.60
CA GLN A 69 0.40 -14.42 -6.12
C GLN A 69 -0.89 -14.10 -5.35
N GLU A 70 -1.73 -15.09 -5.07
CA GLU A 70 -2.97 -14.94 -4.32
C GLU A 70 -2.71 -14.37 -2.92
N VAL A 71 -1.72 -14.89 -2.21
CA VAL A 71 -1.31 -14.37 -0.89
C VAL A 71 -0.90 -12.89 -0.98
N ARG A 72 -0.11 -12.52 -2.01
CA ARG A 72 0.30 -11.13 -2.23
C ARG A 72 -0.88 -10.21 -2.58
N GLN A 73 -1.81 -10.68 -3.40
CA GLN A 73 -3.00 -9.91 -3.78
C GLN A 73 -3.92 -9.71 -2.57
N ALA A 74 -4.16 -10.77 -1.79
CA ALA A 74 -4.94 -10.70 -0.55
C ALA A 74 -4.33 -9.71 0.45
N HIS A 75 -3.00 -9.76 0.64
CA HIS A 75 -2.29 -8.79 1.47
C HIS A 75 -2.47 -7.37 0.96
N THR A 76 -2.24 -7.13 -0.34
CA THR A 76 -2.35 -5.79 -0.95
C THR A 76 -3.77 -5.23 -0.79
N ALA A 77 -4.79 -6.04 -1.05
CA ALA A 77 -6.19 -5.65 -0.88
C ALA A 77 -6.53 -5.34 0.59
N LYS A 78 -6.07 -6.16 1.53
CA LYS A 78 -6.25 -5.95 2.97
C LYS A 78 -5.58 -4.65 3.44
N TYR A 79 -4.33 -4.42 3.06
CA TYR A 79 -3.61 -3.19 3.38
C TYR A 79 -4.27 -1.95 2.76
N HIS A 80 -4.76 -2.05 1.53
CA HIS A 80 -5.48 -0.95 0.89
C HIS A 80 -6.76 -0.58 1.66
N ARG A 81 -7.57 -1.59 2.04
CA ARG A 81 -8.77 -1.40 2.88
C ARG A 81 -8.41 -0.77 4.22
N MET A 82 -7.39 -1.30 4.88
CA MET A 82 -6.91 -0.77 6.17
C MET A 82 -6.48 0.70 6.07
N ARG A 83 -5.69 1.06 5.05
CA ARG A 83 -5.26 2.46 4.82
C ARG A 83 -6.46 3.39 4.58
N LYS A 84 -7.48 2.91 3.87
CA LYS A 84 -8.71 3.69 3.64
C LYS A 84 -9.46 3.95 4.95
N LEU A 85 -9.59 2.94 5.82
CA LEU A 85 -10.20 3.07 7.14
C LEU A 85 -9.40 4.02 8.04
N LEU A 86 -8.08 3.85 8.11
CA LEU A 86 -7.20 4.73 8.89
C LEU A 86 -7.34 6.19 8.46
N ARG A 87 -7.37 6.45 7.15
CA ARG A 87 -7.58 7.81 6.61
C ARG A 87 -8.92 8.41 7.04
N ARG A 88 -9.97 7.59 7.12
CA ARG A 88 -11.30 8.03 7.56
C ARG A 88 -11.30 8.37 9.05
N VAL A 89 -10.81 7.46 9.89
CA VAL A 89 -10.70 7.67 11.35
C VAL A 89 -9.87 8.90 11.68
N LEU A 90 -8.71 9.08 11.03
CA LEU A 90 -7.87 10.26 11.24
C LEU A 90 -8.50 11.57 10.75
N ARG A 91 -9.44 11.51 9.80
CA ARG A 91 -10.20 12.68 9.35
C ARG A 91 -11.27 13.05 10.39
N GLU A 92 -12.07 12.08 10.79
CA GLU A 92 -13.14 12.27 11.79
C GLU A 92 -12.57 12.75 13.13
N ARG A 93 -11.43 12.18 13.57
CA ARG A 93 -10.72 12.65 14.77
C ARG A 93 -10.28 14.13 14.66
N ARG A 94 -9.76 14.54 13.50
CA ARG A 94 -9.32 15.93 13.30
C ARG A 94 -10.49 16.91 13.33
N GLU A 95 -11.59 16.56 12.68
CA GLU A 95 -12.79 17.37 12.65
C GLU A 95 -13.40 17.51 14.06
N LEU A 96 -13.46 16.43 14.82
CA LEU A 96 -13.94 16.47 16.20
C LEU A 96 -13.07 17.40 17.07
N ASN A 97 -11.74 17.27 16.99
CA ASN A 97 -10.83 18.12 17.75
C ASN A 97 -11.04 19.62 17.40
N GLN A 98 -11.21 19.94 16.12
CA GLN A 98 -11.49 21.33 15.69
C GLN A 98 -12.80 21.87 16.28
N ARG A 99 -13.86 21.05 16.33
CA ARG A 99 -15.14 21.44 16.95
C ARG A 99 -15.00 21.67 18.44
N VAL A 100 -14.28 20.77 19.14
CA VAL A 100 -14.01 20.91 20.58
C VAL A 100 -13.24 22.20 20.86
N GLU A 101 -12.20 22.50 20.09
CA GLU A 101 -11.42 23.73 20.23
C GLU A 101 -12.27 24.99 20.08
N LEU A 102 -13.21 25.00 19.12
CA LEU A 102 -14.12 26.13 18.90
C LEU A 102 -15.03 26.33 20.12
N VAL A 103 -15.69 25.27 20.59
CA VAL A 103 -16.60 25.34 21.75
C VAL A 103 -15.86 25.78 23.01
N CYS A 104 -14.67 25.24 23.26
CA CYS A 104 -13.84 25.65 24.39
C CYS A 104 -13.50 27.15 24.32
N ARG A 105 -13.11 27.64 23.13
CA ARG A 105 -12.81 29.06 22.92
C ARG A 105 -14.03 29.95 23.18
N ASP A 106 -15.19 29.57 22.67
CA ASP A 106 -16.42 30.33 22.82
C ASP A 106 -16.89 30.37 24.28
N LEU A 107 -16.78 29.24 24.98
CA LEU A 107 -17.13 29.14 26.40
C LEU A 107 -16.22 30.02 27.27
N VAL A 108 -14.91 29.92 27.08
CA VAL A 108 -13.93 30.77 27.79
C VAL A 108 -14.17 32.24 27.49
N GLY A 109 -14.43 32.58 26.23
CA GLY A 109 -14.77 33.95 25.82
C GLY A 109 -16.04 34.48 26.49
N ALA A 110 -17.09 33.65 26.57
CA ALA A 110 -18.33 34.01 27.23
C ALA A 110 -18.17 34.22 28.74
N GLN A 111 -17.44 33.33 29.41
CA GLN A 111 -17.13 33.46 30.85
C GLN A 111 -16.34 34.74 31.13
N ARG A 112 -15.33 35.07 30.31
CA ARG A 112 -14.56 36.31 30.46
C ARG A 112 -15.43 37.56 30.30
N ARG A 113 -16.38 37.59 29.35
CA ARG A 113 -17.32 38.70 29.18
C ARG A 113 -18.26 38.87 30.37
N LEU A 114 -18.78 37.76 30.90
CA LEU A 114 -19.65 37.79 32.09
C LEU A 114 -18.90 38.33 33.31
N MET A 115 -17.66 37.88 33.52
CA MET A 115 -16.80 38.40 34.59
C MET A 115 -16.65 39.92 34.49
N HIS A 116 -16.26 40.45 33.32
CA HIS A 116 -16.17 41.90 33.11
C HIS A 116 -17.46 42.64 33.46
N ARG A 117 -18.63 42.18 32.97
CA ARG A 117 -19.92 42.83 33.26
C ARG A 117 -20.29 42.82 34.73
N VAL A 118 -19.98 41.73 35.44
CA VAL A 118 -20.24 41.62 36.89
C VAL A 118 -19.36 42.62 37.65
N PHE A 119 -18.08 42.75 37.29
CA PHE A 119 -17.19 43.74 37.91
C PHE A 119 -17.64 45.19 37.61
N ASP A 120 -17.96 45.52 36.35
CA ASP A 120 -18.43 46.86 35.96
C ASP A 120 -19.75 47.25 36.67
N SER A 121 -20.62 46.28 36.94
CA SER A 121 -21.90 46.51 37.65
C SER A 121 -21.75 46.69 39.16
N GLN A 122 -20.62 46.30 39.75
CA GLN A 122 -20.32 46.50 41.18
C GLN A 122 -19.69 47.88 41.42
N GLU A 123 -18.91 48.41 40.47
CA GLU A 123 -18.33 49.77 40.54
C GLU A 123 -19.36 50.89 40.34
N THR A 124 -20.50 50.59 39.71
CA THR A 124 -21.57 51.56 39.45
C THR A 124 -22.64 51.62 40.55
N ARG A 125 -22.48 50.89 41.66
CA ARG A 125 -23.30 51.11 42.87
C ARG A 125 -22.79 52.35 43.60
N PRO A 126 -23.54 53.47 43.64
CA PRO A 126 -23.14 54.58 44.47
C PRO A 126 -23.19 54.13 45.94
N THR A 127 -22.05 54.21 46.61
CA THR A 127 -21.97 54.22 48.08
C THR A 127 -22.89 55.32 48.57
N GLY A 128 -24.02 54.91 49.16
CA GLY A 128 -24.89 55.79 49.93
C GLY A 128 -24.23 56.29 51.20
#